data_AF-A0A938CIC5-F1
#
_entry.id   AF-A0A938CIC5-F1
#
_cell.length_a   1.000
_cell.length_b   1.000
_cell.length_c   1.000
_cell.angle_alpha   90.00
_cell.angle_beta   90.00
_cell.angle_gamma   90.00
#
_symmetry.space_group_name_H-M   'P 1'
#
loop_
_entity.id
_entity.type
_entity.pdbx_description
1 polymer ?
#
loop_
_entity_poly.entity_id
_entity_poly.type
_entity_poly.pdbx_seq_one_letter_code
_entity_poly.pdbx_strand_id
1 'polypeptide(L)'
;MTGDARRWTLCLMAALFVLGATAGSAQSIKVLVDGQLLATSAPPREVGGRIMVGMRDIFERLGAEVKWDAAERRITAMRGPRTVVLWIGRNVAYVDEAMIGLDVPPMLIGGYTYVPVRFPSEALGANVGWLSATRTVMIDTSTMPPLDGGPPPGPGPGPGPTTPTSAQGCFLQLVAATPRVILTRNYETDTAETRILAGNAVFQRGDASAAVLPVVQPEALQKGDDVKLMLNAGGQVERVEARFQLSQITYHAAAANSLMADTGQLYHLAADVAITREGVGPITLADLGAGEKLLVRQNPVAATVWEITAPKGTPPPPPTTGPQIFMIGAEGYTKPLKQGETLIVKLQGSPGGTATFDIGTDAKGLKLTENPAGVYSGSYRVKRTDEIVDAPLVGHLTVGGQEAAVVQSEDPVSLDAVAPVIEEYVPARDAVL
;
A
#
# COMPACT_ATOMS: atom_id res chain seq x y z
N MET A 1 -84.75 -16.54 -20.17
CA MET A 1 -84.24 -16.45 -18.80
C MET A 1 -83.19 -17.54 -18.57
N THR A 2 -81.92 -17.14 -18.55
CA THR A 2 -80.86 -17.57 -17.60
C THR A 2 -80.52 -19.07 -17.54
N GLY A 3 -79.29 -19.56 -17.73
CA GLY A 3 -77.98 -18.93 -17.65
C GLY A 3 -77.05 -19.87 -16.87
N ASP A 4 -76.04 -20.40 -17.56
CA ASP A 4 -74.74 -20.92 -17.12
C ASP A 4 -74.58 -21.81 -15.88
N ALA A 5 -74.13 -23.04 -16.16
CA ALA A 5 -73.47 -23.94 -15.22
C ALA A 5 -71.97 -23.62 -15.10
N ARG A 6 -71.50 -23.23 -13.90
CA ARG A 6 -70.09 -23.23 -13.47
C ARG A 6 -69.83 -24.58 -12.77
N ARG A 7 -68.95 -25.49 -13.24
CA ARG A 7 -67.47 -25.57 -13.03
C ARG A 7 -67.13 -25.40 -11.54
N TRP A 8 -66.32 -26.22 -10.88
CA TRP A 8 -64.86 -26.35 -11.02
C TRP A 8 -64.38 -27.73 -10.50
N THR A 9 -63.52 -28.40 -11.27
CA THR A 9 -62.78 -29.63 -10.91
C THR A 9 -61.35 -29.24 -10.54
N LEU A 10 -60.86 -29.65 -9.37
CA LEU A 10 -59.45 -29.45 -8.96
C LEU A 10 -58.53 -30.46 -9.69
N CYS A 11 -57.59 -29.96 -10.49
CA CYS A 11 -56.41 -30.68 -10.95
C CYS A 11 -55.25 -30.40 -9.99
N LEU A 12 -54.67 -31.44 -9.37
CA LEU A 12 -53.42 -31.31 -8.61
C LEU A 12 -52.29 -31.94 -9.43
N MET A 13 -51.45 -31.08 -10.02
CA MET A 13 -50.23 -31.47 -10.74
C MET A 13 -49.15 -31.93 -9.77
N ALA A 14 -48.56 -33.10 -10.03
CA ALA A 14 -47.25 -33.46 -9.52
C ALA A 14 -46.18 -32.82 -10.41
N ALA A 15 -45.43 -31.85 -9.89
CA ALA A 15 -44.33 -31.18 -10.59
C ALA A 15 -43.06 -32.03 -10.53
N LEU A 16 -42.58 -32.43 -11.71
CA LEU A 16 -41.32 -33.12 -11.96
C LEU A 16 -40.16 -32.11 -11.80
N PHE A 17 -39.36 -32.25 -10.74
CA PHE A 17 -38.20 -31.40 -10.50
C PHE A 17 -37.01 -31.93 -11.33
N VAL A 18 -36.76 -31.33 -12.49
CA VAL A 18 -35.57 -31.61 -13.31
C VAL A 18 -34.39 -30.82 -12.73
N LEU A 19 -33.45 -31.52 -12.07
CA LEU A 19 -32.14 -30.96 -11.73
C LEU A 19 -31.34 -30.76 -13.01
N GLY A 20 -31.26 -29.52 -13.50
CA GLY A 20 -30.30 -29.13 -14.52
C GLY A 20 -28.91 -29.03 -13.91
N ALA A 21 -28.03 -29.99 -14.22
CA ALA A 21 -26.60 -29.82 -13.99
C ALA A 21 -26.08 -28.76 -14.96
N THR A 22 -25.67 -27.60 -14.45
CA THR A 22 -24.94 -26.61 -15.23
C THR A 22 -23.54 -27.14 -15.49
N ALA A 23 -23.30 -27.66 -16.70
CA ALA A 23 -21.94 -27.93 -17.16
C ALA A 23 -21.17 -26.59 -17.20
N GLY A 24 -20.21 -26.41 -16.30
CA GLY A 24 -19.28 -25.29 -16.36
C GLY A 24 -18.51 -25.35 -17.68
N SER A 25 -18.63 -24.30 -18.50
CA SER A 25 -17.89 -24.19 -19.77
C SER A 25 -16.39 -24.11 -19.47
N ALA A 26 -15.63 -25.13 -19.86
CA ALA A 26 -14.18 -25.11 -19.77
C ALA A 26 -13.62 -24.04 -20.72
N GLN A 27 -13.03 -22.97 -20.17
CA GLN A 27 -12.41 -21.91 -20.96
C GLN A 27 -11.26 -22.48 -21.81
N SER A 28 -11.29 -22.20 -23.12
CA SER A 28 -10.26 -22.64 -24.07
C SER A 28 -8.94 -21.88 -23.87
N ILE A 29 -7.82 -22.60 -24.01
CA ILE A 29 -6.48 -22.04 -23.89
C ILE A 29 -6.13 -21.25 -25.16
N LYS A 30 -5.60 -20.03 -25.00
CA LYS A 30 -5.14 -19.18 -26.12
C LYS A 30 -3.64 -18.98 -26.06
N VAL A 31 -3.03 -18.75 -27.22
CA VAL A 31 -1.60 -18.40 -27.34
C VAL A 31 -1.49 -17.15 -28.18
N LEU A 32 -0.87 -16.09 -27.64
CA LEU A 32 -0.62 -14.83 -28.33
C LEU A 32 0.89 -14.68 -28.55
N VAL A 33 1.30 -14.36 -29.78
CA VAL A 33 2.68 -14.00 -30.14
C VAL A 33 2.67 -12.55 -30.60
N ASP A 34 3.38 -11.69 -29.85
CA ASP A 34 3.41 -10.24 -30.08
C ASP A 34 1.99 -9.62 -30.15
N GLY A 35 1.12 -10.08 -29.25
CA GLY A 35 -0.28 -9.66 -29.17
C GLY A 35 -1.22 -10.28 -30.23
N GLN A 36 -0.70 -11.03 -31.20
CA GLN A 36 -1.51 -11.68 -32.23
C GLN A 36 -1.81 -13.14 -31.88
N LEU A 37 -3.06 -13.57 -32.09
CA LEU A 37 -3.47 -14.95 -31.83
C LEU A 37 -2.71 -15.92 -32.75
N LEU A 38 -2.05 -16.91 -32.15
CA LEU A 38 -1.40 -17.98 -32.89
C LEU A 38 -2.46 -18.84 -33.58
N ALA A 39 -2.37 -18.93 -34.91
CA ALA A 39 -3.09 -19.93 -35.68
C ALA A 39 -2.52 -21.31 -35.32
N THR A 40 -3.37 -22.21 -34.84
CA THR A 40 -2.94 -23.55 -34.42
C THR A 40 -3.62 -24.59 -35.30
N SER A 41 -2.83 -25.54 -35.80
CA SER A 41 -3.31 -26.69 -36.57
C SER A 41 -4.05 -27.70 -35.67
N ALA A 42 -3.70 -27.72 -34.39
CA ALA A 42 -4.42 -28.44 -33.35
C ALA A 42 -4.54 -27.57 -32.09
N PRO A 43 -5.68 -27.61 -31.38
CA PRO A 43 -5.93 -26.70 -30.26
C PRO A 43 -4.89 -26.89 -29.15
N PRO A 44 -4.45 -25.82 -28.47
CA PRO A 44 -3.60 -25.92 -27.30
C PRO A 44 -4.26 -26.75 -26.19
N ARG A 45 -3.46 -27.54 -25.46
CA ARG A 45 -3.95 -28.46 -24.43
C ARG A 45 -3.10 -28.38 -23.19
N GLU A 46 -3.70 -28.65 -22.03
CA GLU A 46 -2.95 -28.79 -20.79
C GLU A 46 -2.64 -30.26 -20.55
N VAL A 47 -1.36 -30.60 -20.37
CA VAL A 47 -0.88 -31.94 -20.07
C VAL A 47 0.16 -31.84 -18.96
N GLY A 48 -0.06 -32.53 -17.83
CA GLY A 48 0.87 -32.51 -16.70
C GLY A 48 1.14 -31.11 -16.14
N GLY A 49 0.16 -30.20 -16.17
CA GLY A 49 0.32 -28.81 -15.73
C GLY A 49 1.14 -27.93 -16.67
N ARG A 50 1.38 -28.38 -17.90
CA ARG A 50 2.05 -27.61 -18.96
C ARG A 50 1.12 -27.41 -20.15
N ILE A 51 1.18 -26.21 -20.73
CA ILE A 51 0.45 -25.90 -21.96
C ILE A 51 1.24 -26.43 -23.15
N MET A 52 0.61 -27.35 -23.86
CA MET A 52 1.10 -28.00 -25.05
C MET A 52 0.52 -27.31 -26.28
N VAL A 53 1.37 -26.97 -27.25
CA VAL A 53 1.00 -26.37 -28.53
C VAL A 53 1.53 -27.20 -29.68
N GLY A 54 0.90 -27.10 -30.86
CA GLY A 54 1.40 -27.71 -32.08
C GLY A 54 2.84 -27.27 -32.35
N MET A 55 3.74 -28.23 -32.48
CA MET A 55 5.18 -28.02 -32.58
C MET A 55 5.55 -27.13 -33.77
N ARG A 56 5.00 -27.46 -34.95
CA ARG A 56 5.24 -26.69 -36.17
C ARG A 56 4.72 -25.26 -36.05
N ASP A 57 3.48 -25.11 -35.57
CA ASP A 57 2.81 -23.82 -35.44
C ASP A 57 3.64 -22.83 -34.63
N ILE A 58 4.18 -23.25 -33.48
CA ILE A 58 4.96 -22.35 -32.63
C ILE A 58 6.35 -22.05 -33.19
N PHE A 59 7.07 -23.04 -33.71
CA PHE A 59 8.41 -22.83 -34.25
C PHE A 59 8.38 -21.96 -35.51
N GLU A 60 7.47 -22.24 -36.45
CA GLU A 60 7.34 -21.46 -37.68
C GLU A 60 6.85 -20.04 -37.36
N ARG A 61 5.94 -19.86 -36.40
CA ARG A 61 5.52 -18.52 -35.96
C ARG A 61 6.67 -17.71 -35.37
N LEU A 62 7.63 -18.36 -34.71
CA LEU A 62 8.85 -17.73 -34.18
C LEU A 62 9.94 -17.57 -35.25
N GLY A 63 9.67 -17.95 -36.50
CA GLY A 63 10.59 -17.80 -37.62
C GLY A 63 11.64 -18.90 -37.73
N ALA A 64 11.43 -20.06 -37.11
CA ALA A 64 12.28 -21.22 -37.26
C ALA A 64 11.80 -22.15 -38.39
N GLU A 65 12.73 -22.68 -39.17
CA GLU A 65 12.48 -23.80 -40.08
C GLU A 65 12.49 -25.11 -39.29
N VAL A 66 11.50 -25.97 -39.51
CA VAL A 66 11.36 -27.24 -38.80
C VAL A 66 11.56 -28.43 -39.73
N LYS A 67 12.51 -29.28 -39.38
CA LYS A 67 12.74 -30.60 -39.99
C LYS A 67 12.29 -31.69 -39.03
N TRP A 68 11.59 -32.68 -39.59
CA TRP A 68 11.12 -33.85 -38.87
C TRP A 68 11.73 -35.11 -39.46
N ASP A 69 12.35 -35.91 -38.59
CA ASP A 69 12.89 -37.22 -38.91
C ASP A 69 12.02 -38.29 -38.27
N ALA A 70 11.27 -39.01 -39.11
CA ALA A 70 10.32 -40.01 -38.64
C ALA A 70 11.01 -41.27 -38.09
N ALA A 71 12.19 -41.64 -38.61
CA ALA A 71 12.90 -42.85 -38.19
C ALA A 71 13.46 -42.69 -36.77
N GLU A 72 14.01 -41.51 -36.47
CA GLU A 72 14.54 -41.19 -35.15
C GLU A 72 13.50 -40.57 -34.20
N ARG A 73 12.32 -40.22 -34.71
CA ARG A 73 11.31 -39.39 -34.01
C ARG A 73 11.90 -38.07 -33.49
N ARG A 74 12.78 -37.47 -34.30
CA ARG A 74 13.59 -36.29 -33.99
C ARG A 74 13.05 -35.06 -34.71
N ILE A 75 12.96 -33.95 -33.99
CA ILE A 75 12.64 -32.62 -34.50
C ILE A 75 13.92 -31.81 -34.46
N THR A 76 14.23 -31.15 -35.57
CA THR A 76 15.31 -30.18 -35.66
C THR A 76 14.70 -28.86 -36.10
N ALA A 77 14.71 -27.86 -35.23
CA ALA A 77 14.28 -26.50 -35.54
C ALA A 77 15.51 -25.59 -35.67
N MET A 78 15.56 -24.82 -36.75
CA MET A 78 16.68 -23.94 -37.07
C MET A 78 16.19 -22.51 -37.26
N ARG A 79 16.78 -21.57 -36.55
CA ARG A 79 16.49 -20.14 -36.67
C ARG A 79 17.79 -19.36 -36.66
N GLY A 80 18.24 -18.93 -37.84
CA GLY A 80 19.57 -18.33 -37.98
C GLY A 80 20.65 -19.32 -37.53
N PRO A 81 21.60 -18.91 -36.65
CA PRO A 81 22.61 -19.83 -36.12
C PRO A 81 22.08 -20.79 -35.04
N ARG A 82 20.87 -20.55 -34.50
CA ARG A 82 20.32 -21.35 -33.40
C ARG A 82 19.75 -22.66 -33.92
N THR A 83 20.17 -23.76 -33.31
CA THR A 83 19.68 -25.11 -33.61
C THR A 83 19.08 -25.73 -32.36
N VAL A 84 17.81 -26.12 -32.43
CA VAL A 84 17.08 -26.82 -31.36
C VAL A 84 16.76 -28.23 -31.83
N VAL A 85 17.17 -29.24 -31.05
CA VAL A 85 16.93 -30.66 -31.34
C VAL A 85 16.16 -31.29 -30.18
N LEU A 86 15.05 -31.96 -30.47
CA LEU A 86 14.23 -32.64 -29.48
C LEU A 86 13.63 -33.93 -30.06
N TRP A 87 13.28 -34.88 -29.19
CA TRP A 87 12.70 -36.16 -29.60
C TRP A 87 11.34 -36.37 -28.94
N ILE A 88 10.43 -37.00 -29.67
CA ILE A 88 9.14 -37.39 -29.09
C ILE A 88 9.37 -38.43 -27.99
N GLY A 89 8.77 -38.19 -26.81
CA GLY A 89 8.83 -39.09 -25.66
C GLY A 89 10.08 -38.96 -24.80
N ARG A 90 11.00 -38.01 -25.10
CA ARG A 90 12.19 -37.76 -24.28
C ARG A 90 12.06 -36.42 -23.53
N ASN A 91 12.47 -36.41 -22.26
CA ASN A 91 12.51 -35.20 -21.43
C ASN A 91 13.81 -34.40 -21.61
N VAL A 92 14.46 -34.55 -22.76
CA VAL A 92 15.75 -33.92 -23.03
C VAL A 92 15.74 -33.35 -24.44
N ALA A 93 16.32 -32.17 -24.58
CA ALA A 93 16.52 -31.47 -25.84
C ALA A 93 17.95 -30.91 -25.88
N TYR A 94 18.40 -30.50 -27.06
CA TYR A 94 19.64 -29.78 -27.24
C TYR A 94 19.36 -28.42 -27.86
N VAL A 95 20.01 -27.38 -27.34
CA VAL A 95 20.03 -26.03 -27.91
C VAL A 95 21.49 -25.68 -28.16
N ASP A 96 21.89 -25.55 -29.41
CA ASP A 96 23.28 -25.32 -29.83
C ASP A 96 24.25 -26.30 -29.14
N GLU A 97 23.94 -27.60 -29.21
CA GLU A 97 24.69 -28.72 -28.61
C GLU A 97 24.64 -28.80 -27.08
N ALA A 98 24.13 -27.79 -26.37
CA ALA A 98 23.92 -27.85 -24.93
C ALA A 98 22.65 -28.63 -24.57
N MET A 99 22.77 -29.59 -23.65
CA MET A 99 21.66 -30.42 -23.18
C MET A 99 20.76 -29.66 -22.20
N ILE A 100 19.45 -29.64 -22.48
CA ILE A 100 18.42 -28.97 -21.67
C ILE A 100 17.33 -30.00 -21.28
N GLY A 101 16.93 -29.98 -20.01
CA GLY A 101 15.83 -30.79 -19.51
C GLY A 101 14.46 -30.20 -19.85
N LEU A 102 13.49 -31.05 -20.13
CA LEU A 102 12.08 -30.69 -20.36
C LEU A 102 11.22 -31.21 -19.20
N ASP A 103 10.34 -30.36 -18.68
CA ASP A 103 9.37 -30.75 -17.64
C ASP A 103 8.39 -31.82 -18.15
N VAL A 104 8.01 -31.73 -19.42
CA VAL A 104 7.07 -32.64 -20.09
C VAL A 104 7.66 -32.96 -21.47
N PRO A 105 7.70 -34.25 -21.89
CA PRO A 105 8.28 -34.61 -23.17
C PRO A 105 7.39 -34.12 -24.32
N PRO A 106 7.95 -33.89 -25.51
CA PRO A 106 7.16 -33.76 -26.72
C PRO A 106 6.31 -35.02 -26.95
N MET A 107 5.05 -34.86 -27.36
CA MET A 107 4.10 -35.97 -27.48
C MET A 107 3.44 -35.99 -28.86
N LEU A 108 3.08 -37.18 -29.33
CA LEU A 108 2.25 -37.34 -30.52
C LEU A 108 0.81 -37.57 -30.06
N ILE A 109 -0.10 -36.63 -30.33
CA ILE A 109 -1.49 -36.68 -29.91
C ILE A 109 -2.38 -36.41 -31.13
N GLY A 110 -3.20 -37.40 -31.51
CA GLY A 110 -4.15 -37.26 -32.62
C GLY A 110 -3.48 -36.94 -33.97
N GLY A 111 -2.26 -37.44 -34.19
CA GLY A 111 -1.48 -37.19 -35.41
C GLY A 111 -0.66 -35.88 -35.39
N TYR A 112 -0.80 -35.05 -34.35
CA TYR A 112 -0.04 -33.82 -34.20
C TYR A 112 1.05 -33.98 -33.14
N THR A 113 2.23 -33.43 -33.44
CA THR A 113 3.31 -33.35 -32.47
C THR A 113 3.14 -32.11 -31.61
N TYR A 114 3.03 -32.30 -30.31
CA TYR A 114 2.84 -31.28 -29.30
C TYR A 114 4.13 -31.07 -28.50
N VAL A 115 4.42 -29.82 -28.17
CA VAL A 115 5.56 -29.42 -27.34
C VAL A 115 5.11 -28.46 -26.23
N PRO A 116 5.77 -28.44 -25.06
CA PRO A 116 5.49 -27.46 -24.02
C PRO A 116 5.82 -26.05 -24.53
N VAL A 117 4.83 -25.17 -24.66
CA VAL A 117 4.93 -23.87 -25.36
C VAL A 117 6.10 -22.99 -24.90
N ARG A 118 6.49 -23.10 -23.63
CA ARG A 118 7.59 -22.32 -23.06
C ARG A 118 8.94 -22.69 -23.67
N PHE A 119 9.20 -23.98 -23.84
CA PHE A 119 10.49 -24.48 -24.31
C PHE A 119 10.88 -23.94 -25.70
N PRO A 120 10.08 -24.10 -26.78
CA PRO A 120 10.46 -23.61 -28.10
C PRO A 120 10.61 -22.08 -28.14
N SER A 121 9.83 -21.36 -27.33
CA SER A 121 9.95 -19.90 -27.21
C SER A 121 11.26 -19.49 -26.55
N GLU A 122 11.56 -20.00 -25.36
CA GLU A 122 12.78 -19.64 -24.62
C GLU A 122 14.05 -20.17 -25.31
N ALA A 123 13.99 -21.36 -25.93
CA ALA A 123 15.10 -21.93 -26.69
C ALA A 123 15.49 -21.07 -27.90
N LEU A 124 14.55 -20.30 -28.44
CA LEU A 124 14.79 -19.33 -29.52
C LEU A 124 15.07 -17.90 -29.02
N GLY A 125 15.04 -17.69 -27.69
CA GLY A 125 15.31 -16.41 -27.05
C GLY A 125 14.09 -15.51 -26.87
N ALA A 126 12.87 -16.04 -26.98
CA ALA A 126 11.63 -15.29 -26.72
C ALA A 126 11.22 -15.41 -25.25
N ASN A 127 10.54 -14.40 -24.72
CA ASN A 127 10.00 -14.40 -23.36
C ASN A 127 8.57 -14.94 -23.33
N VAL A 128 8.22 -15.70 -22.28
CA VAL A 128 6.90 -16.35 -22.16
C VAL A 128 6.21 -16.01 -20.85
N GLY A 129 5.01 -15.45 -20.96
CA GLY A 129 4.09 -15.15 -19.86
C GLY A 129 2.83 -16.02 -19.87
N TRP A 130 2.16 -16.07 -18.71
CA TRP A 130 0.88 -16.77 -18.54
C TRP A 130 -0.15 -15.87 -17.85
N LEU A 131 -1.31 -15.71 -18.48
CA LEU A 131 -2.48 -15.04 -17.93
C LEU A 131 -3.50 -16.10 -17.48
N SER A 132 -3.52 -16.39 -16.17
CA SER A 132 -4.40 -17.41 -15.60
C SER A 132 -5.88 -17.08 -15.76
N ALA A 133 -6.26 -15.81 -15.60
CA ALA A 133 -7.64 -15.35 -15.67
C ALA A 133 -8.32 -15.59 -17.04
N THR A 134 -7.53 -15.57 -18.11
CA THR A 134 -8.02 -15.77 -19.49
C THR A 134 -7.46 -17.04 -20.13
N ARG A 135 -6.77 -17.88 -19.35
CA ARG A 135 -6.04 -19.06 -19.81
C ARG A 135 -5.21 -18.79 -21.07
N THR A 136 -4.47 -17.68 -21.08
CA THR A 136 -3.75 -17.19 -22.26
C THR A 136 -2.24 -17.21 -22.05
N VAL A 137 -1.50 -17.85 -22.95
CA VAL A 137 -0.04 -17.77 -23.05
C VAL A 137 0.32 -16.52 -23.85
N MET A 138 1.28 -15.74 -23.38
CA MET A 138 1.82 -14.58 -24.09
C MET A 138 3.28 -14.82 -24.43
N ILE A 139 3.68 -14.57 -25.67
CA ILE A 139 5.04 -14.77 -26.15
C ILE A 139 5.50 -13.45 -26.77
N ASP A 140 6.66 -12.97 -26.28
CA ASP A 140 7.29 -11.73 -26.71
C ASP A 140 8.60 -12.06 -27.44
N THR A 141 8.68 -11.63 -28.70
CA THR A 141 9.81 -11.95 -29.58
C THR A 141 10.89 -10.86 -29.61
N SER A 142 10.70 -9.74 -28.91
CA SER A 142 11.59 -8.57 -28.96
C SER A 142 13.01 -8.83 -28.43
N THR A 143 13.16 -9.89 -27.63
CA THR A 143 14.41 -10.33 -27.02
C THR A 143 15.14 -11.39 -27.84
N MET A 144 14.54 -11.86 -28.95
CA MET A 144 15.16 -12.88 -29.78
C MET A 144 16.38 -12.33 -30.54
N PRO A 145 17.48 -13.12 -30.64
CA PRO A 145 18.60 -12.78 -31.51
C PRO A 145 18.17 -12.64 -32.99
N PRO A 146 18.86 -11.81 -33.80
CA PRO A 146 18.71 -11.75 -35.25
C PRO A 146 18.95 -13.10 -35.93
N LEU A 147 18.38 -13.26 -37.12
CA LEU A 147 18.59 -14.46 -37.94
C LEU A 147 20.01 -14.58 -38.50
N ASP A 148 20.77 -13.49 -38.65
CA ASP A 148 22.13 -13.49 -39.18
C ASP A 148 23.22 -13.69 -38.10
N GLY A 149 22.84 -13.92 -36.84
CA GLY A 149 23.78 -14.16 -35.74
C GLY A 149 24.59 -12.93 -35.34
N GLY A 150 24.29 -11.75 -35.88
CA GLY A 150 24.80 -10.49 -35.37
C GLY A 150 24.28 -10.20 -33.95
N PRO A 151 24.91 -9.26 -33.20
CA PRO A 151 24.23 -8.69 -32.04
C PRO A 151 22.83 -8.22 -32.46
N PRO A 152 21.79 -8.34 -31.60
CA PRO A 152 20.46 -7.80 -31.89
C PRO A 152 20.60 -6.43 -32.52
N PRO A 153 19.82 -6.12 -33.58
CA PRO A 153 20.04 -4.90 -34.31
C PRO A 153 19.90 -3.79 -33.26
N GLY A 154 20.97 -3.01 -33.05
CA GLY A 154 20.84 -1.79 -32.25
C GLY A 154 19.63 -1.04 -32.82
N PRO A 155 18.76 -0.45 -31.99
CA PRO A 155 17.43 -0.02 -32.40
C PRO A 155 17.51 0.82 -33.68
N GLY A 156 17.19 0.21 -34.83
CA GLY A 156 17.16 0.87 -36.13
C GLY A 156 15.92 1.75 -36.25
N PRO A 157 15.84 2.69 -37.21
CA PRO A 157 14.73 3.63 -37.30
C PRO A 157 13.49 2.96 -37.92
N GLY A 158 12.83 2.13 -37.12
CA GLY A 158 11.40 1.81 -37.18
C GLY A 158 10.84 2.06 -35.78
N PRO A 159 9.63 2.61 -35.66
CA PRO A 159 9.39 3.89 -34.97
C PRO A 159 10.35 4.19 -33.79
N GLY A 160 11.62 4.49 -34.06
CA GLY A 160 12.69 4.74 -33.09
C GLY A 160 12.84 3.67 -31.97
N PRO A 161 13.84 3.80 -31.10
CA PRO A 161 13.59 3.38 -29.74
C PRO A 161 12.46 4.29 -29.26
N THR A 162 11.23 3.77 -29.17
CA THR A 162 10.46 4.21 -28.01
C THR A 162 11.25 3.63 -26.84
N THR A 163 12.21 4.41 -26.33
CA THR A 163 12.49 4.37 -24.89
C THR A 163 11.13 4.15 -24.27
N PRO A 164 10.84 3.02 -23.59
CA PRO A 164 9.51 2.78 -23.06
C PRO A 164 9.19 4.06 -22.31
N THR A 165 8.28 4.86 -22.87
CA THR A 165 8.13 6.24 -22.43
C THR A 165 7.51 6.04 -21.07
N SER A 166 8.34 6.19 -20.04
CA SER A 166 7.87 5.95 -18.70
C SER A 166 7.46 7.30 -18.14
N ALA A 167 6.19 7.45 -17.82
CA ALA A 167 5.74 8.58 -17.04
C ALA A 167 5.73 8.15 -15.58
N GLN A 168 6.34 8.97 -14.71
CA GLN A 168 6.28 8.77 -13.27
C GLN A 168 5.41 9.86 -12.65
N GLY A 169 4.65 9.52 -11.62
CA GLY A 169 3.80 10.47 -10.94
C GLY A 169 3.06 9.87 -9.75
N CYS A 170 2.33 10.71 -9.05
CA CYS A 170 1.46 10.27 -7.97
C CYS A 170 0.12 9.82 -8.52
N PHE A 171 -0.31 8.59 -8.24
CA PHE A 171 -1.60 8.08 -8.67
C PHE A 171 -2.74 8.84 -7.99
N LEU A 172 -3.68 9.34 -8.78
CA LEU A 172 -4.86 10.04 -8.27
C LEU A 172 -6.09 9.15 -8.32
N GLN A 173 -6.35 8.55 -9.48
CA GLN A 173 -7.56 7.77 -9.72
C GLN A 173 -7.43 6.92 -10.99
N LEU A 174 -8.14 5.80 -10.99
CA LEU A 174 -8.45 5.06 -12.20
C LEU A 174 -9.90 5.32 -12.63
N VAL A 175 -10.10 5.74 -13.87
CA VAL A 175 -11.43 5.98 -14.45
C VAL A 175 -11.82 4.76 -15.28
N ALA A 176 -12.82 4.02 -14.81
CA ALA A 176 -13.32 2.79 -15.43
C ALA A 176 -14.28 3.04 -16.62
N ALA A 177 -14.04 4.09 -17.40
CA ALA A 177 -14.76 4.38 -18.64
C ALA A 177 -14.13 3.63 -19.84
N THR A 178 -14.74 3.71 -21.02
CA THR A 178 -14.17 3.16 -22.26
C THR A 178 -13.82 4.31 -23.22
N PRO A 179 -12.53 4.55 -23.54
CA PRO A 179 -11.36 3.80 -23.06
C PRO A 179 -11.05 4.08 -21.58
N ARG A 180 -10.45 3.10 -20.89
CA ARG A 180 -10.06 3.27 -19.48
C ARG A 180 -8.90 4.25 -19.41
N VAL A 181 -8.91 5.14 -18.43
CA VAL A 181 -7.82 6.11 -18.24
C VAL A 181 -7.31 6.11 -16.81
N ILE A 182 -6.01 6.34 -16.67
CA ILE A 182 -5.32 6.56 -15.40
C ILE A 182 -5.01 8.04 -15.25
N LEU A 183 -5.36 8.61 -14.09
CA LEU A 183 -5.02 9.97 -13.70
C LEU A 183 -3.84 9.93 -12.74
N THR A 184 -2.80 10.71 -13.05
CA THR A 184 -1.62 10.89 -12.21
C THR A 184 -1.35 12.37 -12.01
N ARG A 185 -0.59 12.73 -10.98
CA ARG A 185 -0.03 14.07 -10.80
C ARG A 185 1.46 14.00 -11.10
N ASN A 186 1.92 14.83 -12.02
CA ASN A 186 3.33 14.94 -12.38
C ASN A 186 4.10 15.61 -11.24
N TYR A 187 5.27 15.07 -10.87
CA TYR A 187 6.07 15.60 -9.77
C TYR A 187 6.83 16.89 -10.11
N GLU A 188 7.20 17.08 -11.38
CA GLU A 188 7.96 18.25 -11.83
C GLU A 188 7.06 19.47 -12.02
N THR A 189 5.87 19.26 -12.58
CA THR A 189 4.95 20.36 -12.93
C THR A 189 3.80 20.55 -11.95
N ASP A 190 3.59 19.61 -11.02
CA ASP A 190 2.43 19.53 -10.10
C ASP A 190 1.06 19.56 -10.81
N THR A 191 1.02 19.18 -12.08
CA THR A 191 -0.21 19.13 -12.89
C THR A 191 -0.78 17.72 -12.96
N ALA A 192 -2.11 17.61 -13.00
CA ALA A 192 -2.77 16.34 -13.29
C ALA A 192 -2.60 15.95 -14.77
N GLU A 193 -2.20 14.72 -15.03
CA GLU A 193 -2.07 14.11 -16.34
C GLU A 193 -3.05 12.94 -16.48
N THR A 194 -3.57 12.74 -17.69
CA THR A 194 -4.43 11.60 -18.03
C THR A 194 -3.77 10.76 -19.10
N ARG A 195 -3.73 9.43 -18.91
CA ARG A 195 -3.21 8.48 -19.91
C ARG A 195 -4.21 7.38 -20.17
N ILE A 196 -4.32 6.96 -21.43
CA ILE A 196 -5.19 5.87 -21.85
C ILE A 196 -4.51 4.54 -21.50
N LEU A 197 -5.25 3.62 -20.87
CA LEU A 197 -4.79 2.25 -20.63
C LEU A 197 -4.98 1.39 -21.88
N ALA A 198 -3.98 0.56 -22.18
CA ALA A 198 -4.15 -0.54 -23.12
C ALA A 198 -5.15 -1.56 -22.56
N GLY A 199 -5.88 -2.25 -23.45
CA GLY A 199 -6.89 -3.24 -23.05
C GLY A 199 -6.33 -4.43 -22.24
N ASN A 200 -5.02 -4.67 -22.34
CA ASN A 200 -4.27 -5.71 -21.65
C ASN A 200 -3.26 -5.16 -20.62
N ALA A 201 -3.47 -3.93 -20.12
CA ALA A 201 -2.55 -3.31 -19.17
C ALA A 201 -2.34 -4.17 -17.91
N VAL A 202 -1.09 -4.35 -17.50
CA VAL A 202 -0.70 -5.10 -16.30
C VAL A 202 -0.50 -4.14 -15.13
N PHE A 203 -1.04 -4.49 -13.96
CA PHE A 203 -0.92 -3.68 -12.76
C PHE A 203 -0.09 -4.44 -11.73
N GLN A 204 0.90 -3.76 -11.17
CA GLN A 204 1.73 -4.27 -10.09
C GLN A 204 1.72 -3.26 -8.95
N ARG A 205 1.64 -3.76 -7.72
CA ARG A 205 1.62 -2.88 -6.54
C ARG A 205 2.31 -3.55 -5.37
N GLY A 206 3.11 -2.79 -4.63
CA GLY A 206 3.73 -3.30 -3.42
C GLY A 206 4.46 -2.23 -2.63
N ASP A 207 5.01 -2.64 -1.48
CA ASP A 207 5.85 -1.76 -0.68
C ASP A 207 7.13 -1.38 -1.46
N ALA A 208 7.63 -0.17 -1.24
CA ALA A 208 8.80 0.37 -1.90
C ALA A 208 10.05 -0.47 -1.65
N SER A 209 10.13 -1.16 -0.51
CA SER A 209 11.19 -2.12 -0.17
C SER A 209 11.11 -3.45 -0.92
N ALA A 210 9.99 -3.76 -1.57
CA ALA A 210 9.81 -5.02 -2.28
C ALA A 210 10.70 -5.09 -3.54
N ALA A 211 11.49 -6.15 -3.62
CA ALA A 211 12.35 -6.45 -4.76
C ALA A 211 11.54 -6.79 -6.02
N VAL A 212 10.40 -7.47 -5.86
CA VAL A 212 9.48 -7.83 -6.95
C VAL A 212 8.06 -7.44 -6.56
N LEU A 213 7.38 -6.70 -7.44
CA LEU A 213 6.01 -6.27 -7.21
C LEU A 213 5.01 -7.34 -7.71
N PRO A 214 4.08 -7.81 -6.87
CA PRO A 214 3.06 -8.76 -7.30
C PRO A 214 2.09 -8.11 -8.29
N VAL A 215 1.55 -8.91 -9.21
CA VAL A 215 0.47 -8.48 -10.10
C VAL A 215 -0.83 -8.38 -9.31
N VAL A 216 -1.54 -7.26 -9.46
CA VAL A 216 -2.78 -6.96 -8.75
C VAL A 216 -3.90 -6.63 -9.73
N GLN A 217 -5.14 -6.63 -9.25
CA GLN A 217 -6.25 -6.06 -10.00
C GLN A 217 -6.15 -4.52 -10.00
N PRO A 218 -6.67 -3.82 -11.02
CA PRO A 218 -6.57 -2.37 -11.12
C PRO A 218 -7.16 -1.63 -9.91
N GLU A 219 -8.17 -2.21 -9.27
CA GLU A 219 -8.87 -1.65 -8.10
C GLU A 219 -8.01 -1.69 -6.83
N ALA A 220 -6.88 -2.40 -6.84
CA ALA A 220 -5.94 -2.45 -5.74
C ALA A 220 -5.00 -1.24 -5.70
N LEU A 221 -4.92 -0.44 -6.78
CA LEU A 221 -4.20 0.84 -6.76
C LEU A 221 -4.84 1.79 -5.77
N GLN A 222 -4.04 2.47 -4.96
CA GLN A 222 -4.53 3.43 -3.99
C GLN A 222 -4.04 4.82 -4.31
N LYS A 223 -4.94 5.81 -4.13
CA LYS A 223 -4.61 7.23 -4.28
C LYS A 223 -3.35 7.54 -3.46
N GLY A 224 -2.40 8.23 -4.07
CA GLY A 224 -1.14 8.57 -3.43
C GLY A 224 0.01 7.63 -3.68
N ASP A 225 -0.20 6.45 -4.28
CA ASP A 225 0.91 5.58 -4.68
C ASP A 225 1.83 6.30 -5.69
N ASP A 226 3.14 6.07 -5.62
CA ASP A 226 4.07 6.42 -6.70
C ASP A 226 3.84 5.43 -7.84
N VAL A 227 3.49 5.92 -9.02
CA VAL A 227 3.28 5.08 -10.20
C VAL A 227 4.28 5.37 -11.28
N LYS A 228 4.90 4.31 -11.78
CA LYS A 228 5.63 4.30 -13.03
C LYS A 228 4.76 3.64 -14.10
N LEU A 229 4.37 4.44 -15.09
CA LEU A 229 3.55 4.02 -16.22
C LEU A 229 4.47 3.66 -17.37
N MET A 230 4.45 2.43 -17.87
CA MET A 230 5.14 2.06 -19.11
C MET A 230 4.17 2.18 -20.27
N LEU A 231 4.51 3.01 -21.25
CA LEU A 231 3.70 3.25 -22.43
C LEU A 231 4.17 2.39 -23.61
N ASN A 232 3.22 1.83 -24.35
CA ASN A 232 3.47 1.17 -25.63
C ASN A 232 3.76 2.20 -26.73
N ALA A 233 4.12 1.72 -27.92
CA ALA A 233 4.40 2.58 -29.09
C ALA A 233 3.21 3.48 -29.52
N GLY A 234 1.98 3.12 -29.14
CA GLY A 234 0.78 3.93 -29.38
C GLY A 234 0.48 4.96 -28.29
N GLY A 235 1.35 5.11 -27.28
CA GLY A 235 1.18 6.03 -26.16
C GLY A 235 0.14 5.58 -25.14
N GLN A 236 -0.33 4.33 -25.21
CA GLN A 236 -1.21 3.74 -24.20
C GLN A 236 -0.38 3.05 -23.12
N VAL A 237 -0.84 3.09 -21.88
CA VAL A 237 -0.19 2.47 -20.74
C VAL A 237 -0.42 0.96 -20.80
N GLU A 238 0.65 0.20 -20.96
CA GLU A 238 0.65 -1.27 -20.96
C GLU A 238 1.06 -1.88 -19.63
N ARG A 239 1.76 -1.12 -18.78
CA ARG A 239 2.11 -1.53 -17.41
C ARG A 239 2.04 -0.36 -16.44
N VAL A 240 1.52 -0.63 -15.26
CA VAL A 240 1.52 0.28 -14.11
C VAL A 240 2.27 -0.41 -12.98
N GLU A 241 3.39 0.17 -12.54
CA GLU A 241 4.10 -0.24 -11.34
C GLU A 241 3.83 0.79 -10.24
N ALA A 242 3.08 0.41 -9.23
CA ALA A 242 2.71 1.25 -8.10
C ALA A 242 3.52 0.89 -6.85
N ARG A 243 4.07 1.88 -6.17
CA ARG A 243 4.82 1.73 -4.93
C ARG A 243 4.26 2.63 -3.84
N PHE A 244 4.16 2.09 -2.64
CA PHE A 244 3.89 2.82 -1.41
C PHE A 244 4.96 2.48 -0.38
N GLN A 245 5.10 3.27 0.66
CA GLN A 245 5.95 2.91 1.79
C GLN A 245 5.10 2.87 3.06
N LEU A 246 5.21 1.78 3.81
CA LEU A 246 4.66 1.71 5.17
C LEU A 246 5.74 2.02 6.20
N SER A 247 5.40 2.89 7.15
CA SER A 247 6.25 3.16 8.32
C SER A 247 5.41 3.06 9.59
N GLN A 248 5.98 2.49 10.64
CA GLN A 248 5.38 2.53 11.97
C GLN A 248 6.01 3.68 12.74
N ILE A 249 5.19 4.55 13.32
CA ILE A 249 5.64 5.74 14.05
C ILE A 249 4.94 5.81 15.40
N THR A 250 5.54 6.48 16.37
CA THR A 250 4.84 6.88 17.60
C THR A 250 4.37 8.31 17.44
N TYR A 251 3.06 8.55 17.51
CA TYR A 251 2.48 9.87 17.39
C TYR A 251 2.86 10.77 18.57
N HIS A 252 3.22 12.01 18.31
CA HIS A 252 3.46 13.00 19.36
C HIS A 252 2.45 14.14 19.29
N ALA A 253 2.35 14.79 18.13
CA ALA A 253 1.44 15.91 17.91
C ALA A 253 1.12 16.06 16.41
N ALA A 254 0.12 16.87 16.09
CA ALA A 254 -0.19 17.27 14.73
C ALA A 254 -0.28 18.80 14.61
N ALA A 255 0.06 19.32 13.44
CA ALA A 255 -0.07 20.73 13.11
C ALA A 255 -0.60 20.86 11.68
N ALA A 256 -1.77 21.49 11.51
CA ALA A 256 -2.46 21.75 10.24
C ALA A 256 -2.43 20.57 9.23
N ASN A 257 -1.37 20.46 8.42
CA ASN A 257 -1.19 19.42 7.39
C ASN A 257 0.05 18.54 7.65
N SER A 258 0.45 18.38 8.91
CA SER A 258 1.63 17.60 9.26
C SER A 258 1.44 16.88 10.58
N LEU A 259 2.05 15.70 10.67
CA LEU A 259 2.09 14.87 11.85
C LEU A 259 3.53 14.80 12.34
N MET A 260 3.72 14.95 13.65
CA MET A 260 5.03 14.85 14.30
C MET A 260 5.12 13.54 15.07
N ALA A 261 6.18 12.78 14.82
CA ALA A 261 6.52 11.60 15.62
C ALA A 261 7.27 11.99 16.90
N ASP A 262 7.32 11.09 17.88
CA ASP A 262 8.10 11.24 19.12
C ASP A 262 9.60 11.49 18.89
N THR A 263 10.13 11.01 17.75
CA THR A 263 11.49 11.28 17.28
C THR A 263 11.72 12.73 16.85
N GLY A 264 10.66 13.54 16.78
CA GLY A 264 10.67 14.89 16.20
C GLY A 264 10.55 14.90 14.67
N GLN A 265 10.48 13.73 14.02
CA GLN A 265 10.30 13.67 12.56
C GLN A 265 8.91 14.18 12.16
N LEU A 266 8.89 15.08 11.19
CA LEU A 266 7.67 15.63 10.61
C LEU A 266 7.27 14.84 9.36
N TYR A 267 5.99 14.51 9.26
CA TYR A 267 5.35 13.83 8.15
C TYR A 267 4.32 14.77 7.52
N HIS A 268 4.46 15.06 6.23
CA HIS A 268 3.51 15.91 5.51
C HIS A 268 2.28 15.11 5.08
N LEU A 269 1.10 15.61 5.40
CA LEU A 269 -0.17 14.95 5.11
C LEU A 269 -0.74 15.45 3.78
N ALA A 270 -1.29 14.53 2.99
CA ALA A 270 -2.13 14.89 1.86
C ALA A 270 -3.37 15.65 2.33
N ALA A 271 -3.89 16.56 1.50
CA ALA A 271 -5.08 17.35 1.81
C ALA A 271 -6.31 16.48 2.11
N ASP A 272 -6.39 15.29 1.53
CA ASP A 272 -7.43 14.30 1.76
C ASP A 272 -6.88 12.99 2.33
N VAL A 273 -5.90 13.09 3.23
CA VAL A 273 -5.37 11.94 3.98
C VAL A 273 -6.50 11.16 4.66
N ALA A 274 -6.51 9.85 4.49
CA ALA A 274 -7.46 8.98 5.16
C ALA A 274 -6.89 8.57 6.53
N ILE A 275 -7.64 8.83 7.60
CA ILE A 275 -7.25 8.45 8.96
C ILE A 275 -8.29 7.49 9.49
N THR A 276 -7.84 6.31 9.91
CA THR A 276 -8.71 5.22 10.33
C THR A 276 -8.22 4.62 11.63
N ARG A 277 -9.15 4.09 12.42
CA ARG A 277 -8.86 3.28 13.61
C ARG A 277 -9.42 1.89 13.41
N GLU A 278 -8.59 0.88 13.66
CA GLU A 278 -9.00 -0.52 13.48
C GLU A 278 -10.25 -0.84 14.32
N GLY A 279 -11.26 -1.43 13.67
CA GLY A 279 -12.53 -1.79 14.31
C GLY A 279 -13.49 -0.63 14.60
N VAL A 280 -13.11 0.62 14.33
CA VAL A 280 -13.97 1.81 14.47
C VAL A 280 -14.30 2.42 13.11
N GLY A 281 -13.31 2.57 12.23
CA GLY A 281 -13.46 3.21 10.93
C GLY A 281 -12.81 4.59 10.86
N PRO A 282 -13.31 5.52 10.02
CA PRO A 282 -12.71 6.84 9.83
C PRO A 282 -12.71 7.69 11.11
N ILE A 283 -11.60 8.37 11.38
CA ILE A 283 -11.40 9.31 12.48
C ILE A 283 -10.65 10.56 11.98
N THR A 284 -10.40 11.52 12.86
CA THR A 284 -9.61 12.73 12.58
C THR A 284 -8.28 12.73 13.35
N LEU A 285 -7.37 13.65 13.03
CA LEU A 285 -6.13 13.84 13.80
C LEU A 285 -6.40 14.17 15.28
N ALA A 286 -7.53 14.79 15.59
CA ALA A 286 -7.92 15.14 16.97
C ALA A 286 -8.27 13.90 17.81
N ASP A 287 -8.57 12.78 17.16
CA ASP A 287 -8.92 11.51 17.82
C ASP A 287 -7.68 10.65 18.11
N LEU A 288 -6.46 11.14 17.81
CA LEU A 288 -5.19 10.46 18.06
C LEU A 288 -4.57 10.98 19.35
N GLY A 289 -4.18 10.06 20.25
CA GLY A 289 -3.47 10.38 21.49
C GLY A 289 -1.95 10.29 21.33
N ALA A 290 -1.21 11.24 21.92
CA ALA A 290 0.25 11.18 21.97
C ALA A 290 0.71 9.83 22.57
N GLY A 291 1.78 9.25 22.01
CA GLY A 291 2.25 7.91 22.33
C GLY A 291 1.61 6.78 21.50
N GLU A 292 0.54 7.04 20.73
CA GLU A 292 -0.09 6.01 19.88
C GLU A 292 0.87 5.53 18.77
N LYS A 293 0.97 4.21 18.60
CA LYS A 293 1.76 3.61 17.50
C LYS A 293 0.94 3.56 16.24
N LEU A 294 1.19 4.47 15.30
CA LEU A 294 0.47 4.57 14.04
C LEU A 294 1.21 3.82 12.93
N LEU A 295 0.45 3.23 12.01
CA LEU A 295 0.95 2.81 10.72
C LEU A 295 0.64 3.91 9.70
N VAL A 296 1.67 4.44 9.04
CA VAL A 296 1.52 5.47 8.00
C VAL A 296 1.88 4.90 6.64
N ARG A 297 0.98 5.07 5.66
CA ARG A 297 1.25 4.83 4.25
C ARG A 297 1.60 6.15 3.57
N GLN A 298 2.76 6.18 2.96
CA GLN A 298 3.27 7.37 2.28
C GLN A 298 3.70 7.07 0.84
N ASN A 299 3.68 8.12 0.03
CA ASN A 299 4.33 8.10 -1.27
C ASN A 299 5.86 8.11 -1.07
N PRO A 300 6.61 7.13 -1.57
CA PRO A 300 8.06 7.04 -1.32
C PRO A 300 8.87 8.14 -2.01
N VAL A 301 8.34 8.78 -3.07
CA VAL A 301 9.01 9.84 -3.82
C VAL A 301 8.63 11.22 -3.26
N ALA A 302 7.34 11.48 -3.09
CA ALA A 302 6.83 12.77 -2.61
C ALA A 302 6.84 12.92 -1.08
N ALA A 303 7.17 11.86 -0.33
CA ALA A 303 7.17 11.82 1.13
C ALA A 303 5.85 12.29 1.78
N THR A 304 4.74 12.23 1.03
CA THR A 304 3.41 12.66 1.48
C THR A 304 2.65 11.45 2.02
N VAL A 305 2.06 11.59 3.21
CA VAL A 305 1.23 10.58 3.86
C VAL A 305 -0.18 10.64 3.30
N TRP A 306 -0.70 9.47 2.91
CA TRP A 306 -2.02 9.32 2.30
C TRP A 306 -2.98 8.50 3.16
N GLU A 307 -2.46 7.58 3.97
CA GLU A 307 -3.26 6.84 4.95
C GLU A 307 -2.53 6.78 6.30
N ILE A 308 -3.31 6.93 7.36
CA ILE A 308 -2.90 6.72 8.74
C ILE A 308 -3.85 5.68 9.34
N THR A 309 -3.30 4.61 9.88
CA THR A 309 -4.04 3.59 10.61
C THR A 309 -3.58 3.58 12.06
N ALA A 310 -4.48 4.00 12.94
CA ALA A 310 -4.35 3.84 14.37
C ALA A 310 -4.78 2.40 14.77
N PRO A 311 -4.06 1.76 15.70
CA PRO A 311 -4.40 0.43 16.17
C PRO A 311 -5.76 0.47 16.86
N LYS A 312 -6.36 -0.70 17.04
CA LYS A 312 -7.61 -0.82 17.79
C LYS A 312 -7.42 -0.22 19.18
N GLY A 313 -7.88 1.02 19.35
CA GLY A 313 -7.92 1.66 20.65
C GLY A 313 -8.85 0.86 21.55
N THR A 314 -8.59 0.85 22.85
CA THR A 314 -9.71 0.76 23.81
C THR A 314 -10.76 1.77 23.35
N PRO A 315 -12.04 1.36 23.23
CA PRO A 315 -13.08 2.21 22.67
C PRO A 315 -12.96 3.60 23.29
N PRO A 316 -13.05 4.68 22.49
CA PRO A 316 -13.09 6.00 23.06
C PRO A 316 -14.14 5.98 24.16
N PRO A 317 -13.84 6.46 25.38
CA PRO A 317 -14.88 6.58 26.40
C PRO A 317 -16.08 7.25 25.73
N PRO A 318 -17.31 6.75 25.95
CA PRO A 318 -18.50 7.33 25.33
C PRO A 318 -18.42 8.84 25.48
N PRO A 319 -18.82 9.65 24.47
CA PRO A 319 -18.73 11.09 24.55
C PRO A 319 -19.33 11.52 25.88
N THR A 320 -18.45 11.86 26.83
CA THR A 320 -18.88 12.17 28.18
C THR A 320 -19.71 13.42 28.00
N THR A 321 -21.01 13.32 28.30
CA THR A 321 -21.96 14.40 28.07
C THR A 321 -21.76 15.46 29.14
N GLY A 322 -20.59 16.10 29.09
CA GLY A 322 -20.05 16.97 30.10
C GLY A 322 -18.64 17.45 29.70
N PRO A 323 -18.17 18.55 30.30
CA PRO A 323 -16.87 19.12 29.99
C PRO A 323 -15.73 18.16 30.30
N GLN A 324 -14.62 18.31 29.58
CA GLN A 324 -13.44 17.47 29.72
C GLN A 324 -12.19 18.32 29.86
N ILE A 325 -11.26 17.84 30.69
CA ILE A 325 -9.87 18.29 30.72
C ILE A 325 -9.09 17.26 29.90
N PHE A 326 -8.35 17.73 28.90
CA PHE A 326 -7.51 16.89 28.05
C PHE A 326 -6.11 16.72 28.64
N MET A 327 -5.53 17.79 29.19
CA MET A 327 -4.21 17.77 29.82
C MET A 327 -4.00 18.96 30.76
N ILE A 328 -3.11 18.81 31.72
CA ILE A 328 -2.54 19.88 32.54
C ILE A 328 -1.04 19.66 32.69
N GLY A 329 -0.24 20.72 32.60
CA GLY A 329 1.21 20.63 32.77
C GLY A 329 1.86 21.99 33.03
N ALA A 330 3.12 21.95 33.47
CA ALA A 330 3.96 23.13 33.62
C ALA A 330 4.80 23.36 32.36
N GLU A 331 4.87 24.61 31.89
CA GLU A 331 5.70 24.95 30.73
C GLU A 331 7.15 25.28 31.12
N GLY A 332 8.10 24.66 30.41
CA GLY A 332 9.53 24.99 30.53
C GLY A 332 10.15 24.68 31.90
N TYR A 333 9.54 23.76 32.65
CA TYR A 333 9.95 23.38 34.01
C TYR A 333 10.79 22.11 33.99
N THR A 334 12.02 22.16 34.53
CA THR A 334 12.95 21.00 34.63
C THR A 334 13.78 20.97 35.91
N LYS A 335 13.52 21.89 36.86
CA LYS A 335 14.29 22.05 38.10
C LYS A 335 13.37 22.45 39.25
N PRO A 336 13.71 22.16 40.52
CA PRO A 336 13.00 22.74 41.65
C PRO A 336 12.99 24.27 41.55
N LEU A 337 11.80 24.89 41.58
CA LEU A 337 11.71 26.35 41.52
C LEU A 337 12.03 26.96 42.89
N LYS A 338 12.82 28.04 42.89
CA LYS A 338 13.23 28.77 44.08
C LYS A 338 12.27 29.91 44.41
N GLN A 339 12.39 30.45 45.63
CA GLN A 339 11.58 31.57 46.09
C GLN A 339 11.54 32.71 45.06
N GLY A 340 10.32 33.13 44.69
CA GLY A 340 10.08 34.26 43.79
C GLY A 340 10.12 33.92 42.30
N GLU A 341 10.58 32.72 41.91
CA GLU A 341 10.42 32.20 40.55
C GLU A 341 8.94 31.89 40.27
N THR A 342 8.59 31.81 38.99
CA THR A 342 7.21 31.65 38.53
C THR A 342 7.05 30.33 37.78
N LEU A 343 6.12 29.51 38.24
CA LEU A 343 5.62 28.35 37.51
C LEU A 343 4.52 28.81 36.55
N ILE A 344 4.63 28.46 35.27
CA ILE A 344 3.56 28.69 34.29
C ILE A 344 2.84 27.36 34.08
N VAL A 345 1.52 27.36 34.28
CA VAL A 345 0.68 26.17 34.14
C VAL A 345 -0.27 26.36 32.97
N LYS A 346 -0.35 25.34 32.13
CA LYS A 346 -1.33 25.24 31.05
C LYS A 346 -2.23 24.04 31.25
N LEU A 347 -3.51 24.25 31.01
CA LEU A 347 -4.55 23.24 30.97
C LEU A 347 -5.28 23.35 29.64
N GLN A 348 -5.46 22.24 28.95
CA GLN A 348 -6.28 22.17 27.74
C GLN A 348 -7.56 21.40 28.05
N GLY A 349 -8.71 21.92 27.64
CA GLY A 349 -10.02 21.34 27.95
C GLY A 349 -11.14 21.92 27.11
N SER A 350 -12.39 21.58 27.46
CA SER A 350 -13.58 22.15 26.83
C SER A 350 -13.60 23.69 26.95
N PRO A 351 -13.95 24.44 25.89
CA PRO A 351 -13.90 25.91 25.89
C PRO A 351 -15.04 26.55 26.69
N GLY A 352 -14.87 27.82 27.07
CA GLY A 352 -15.91 28.65 27.68
C GLY A 352 -16.20 28.37 29.15
N GLY A 353 -15.23 27.79 29.86
CA GLY A 353 -15.34 27.39 31.26
C GLY A 353 -14.56 28.24 32.25
N THR A 354 -14.69 27.89 33.53
CA THR A 354 -13.81 28.36 34.60
C THR A 354 -12.86 27.24 34.98
N ALA A 355 -11.55 27.50 34.90
CA ALA A 355 -10.52 26.52 35.21
C ALA A 355 -9.64 26.98 36.39
N THR A 356 -9.26 26.02 37.23
CA THR A 356 -8.31 26.21 38.33
C THR A 356 -7.32 25.05 38.39
N PHE A 357 -6.20 25.24 39.08
CA PHE A 357 -5.26 24.18 39.37
C PHE A 357 -4.78 24.19 40.83
N ASP A 358 -4.36 23.02 41.29
CA ASP A 358 -3.69 22.83 42.56
C ASP A 358 -2.24 22.34 42.33
N ILE A 359 -1.35 22.65 43.26
CA ILE A 359 0.01 22.11 43.37
C ILE A 359 0.09 21.40 44.72
N GLY A 360 0.10 20.06 44.71
CA GLY A 360 0.12 19.26 45.94
C GLY A 360 -1.04 19.59 46.89
N THR A 361 -0.77 19.55 48.19
CA THR A 361 -1.76 19.85 49.23
C THR A 361 -1.83 21.33 49.59
N ASP A 362 -0.79 22.10 49.28
CA ASP A 362 -0.52 23.38 49.94
C ASP A 362 -0.94 24.60 49.11
N ALA A 363 -0.97 24.48 47.79
CA ALA A 363 -1.42 25.54 46.90
C ALA A 363 -2.64 25.08 46.09
N LYS A 364 -3.84 25.50 46.50
CA LYS A 364 -5.11 25.08 45.87
C LYS A 364 -5.91 26.22 45.26
N GLY A 365 -6.73 25.92 44.26
CA GLY A 365 -7.69 26.82 43.64
C GLY A 365 -7.06 27.97 42.87
N LEU A 366 -5.85 27.77 42.34
CA LEU A 366 -5.13 28.78 41.57
C LEU A 366 -5.82 28.97 40.21
N LYS A 367 -6.17 30.21 39.86
CA LYS A 367 -7.00 30.49 38.67
C LYS A 367 -6.20 30.36 37.38
N LEU A 368 -6.85 29.79 36.36
CA LEU A 368 -6.38 29.81 34.98
C LEU A 368 -7.30 30.70 34.14
N THR A 369 -6.73 31.40 33.18
CA THR A 369 -7.44 32.27 32.22
C THR A 369 -7.49 31.59 30.86
N GLU A 370 -8.68 31.51 30.28
CA GLU A 370 -8.85 30.99 28.92
C GLU A 370 -8.36 32.00 27.87
N ASN A 371 -7.33 31.65 27.10
CA ASN A 371 -6.86 32.40 25.95
C ASN A 371 -5.81 31.57 25.16
N PRO A 372 -6.10 31.06 23.94
CA PRO A 372 -7.37 31.08 23.20
C PRO A 372 -8.40 30.06 23.72
N ALA A 373 -9.57 29.97 23.07
CA ALA A 373 -10.64 29.04 23.46
C ALA A 373 -10.13 27.60 23.65
N GLY A 374 -10.47 26.98 24.78
CA GLY A 374 -10.06 25.62 25.15
C GLY A 374 -8.64 25.52 25.73
N VAL A 375 -7.89 26.62 25.79
CA VAL A 375 -6.54 26.69 26.36
C VAL A 375 -6.55 27.65 27.54
N TYR A 376 -6.31 27.12 28.73
CA TYR A 376 -6.31 27.85 29.99
C TYR A 376 -4.88 27.98 30.51
N SER A 377 -4.45 29.20 30.77
CA SER A 377 -3.10 29.50 31.27
C SER A 377 -3.16 30.27 32.58
N GLY A 378 -2.26 29.95 33.51
CA GLY A 378 -2.09 30.71 34.73
C GLY A 378 -0.67 30.56 35.24
N SER A 379 -0.38 31.27 36.32
CA SER A 379 0.95 31.24 36.91
C SER A 379 0.89 31.22 38.42
N TYR A 380 1.91 30.60 39.01
CA TYR A 380 2.11 30.57 40.43
C TYR A 380 3.49 31.10 40.76
N ARG A 381 3.56 32.11 41.63
CA ARG A 381 4.83 32.64 42.11
C ARG A 381 5.19 31.95 43.41
N VAL A 382 6.35 31.30 43.42
CA VAL A 382 6.84 30.50 44.56
C VAL A 382 7.02 31.39 45.79
N LYS A 383 6.34 31.04 46.87
CA LYS A 383 6.39 31.71 48.17
C LYS A 383 7.55 31.17 49.00
N ARG A 384 7.97 31.94 50.00
CA ARG A 384 9.09 31.59 50.89
C ARG A 384 8.87 30.30 51.70
N THR A 385 7.61 29.92 51.90
CA THR A 385 7.21 28.75 52.69
C THR A 385 6.92 27.52 51.83
N ASP A 386 7.11 27.60 50.50
CA ASP A 386 6.80 26.49 49.61
C ASP A 386 7.93 25.45 49.68
N GLU A 387 7.59 24.26 50.18
CA GLU A 387 8.42 23.06 50.23
C GLU A 387 7.61 21.91 49.64
N ILE A 388 7.53 21.89 48.31
CA ILE A 388 6.75 20.92 47.56
C ILE A 388 7.74 20.04 46.81
N VAL A 389 7.70 18.72 47.03
CA VAL A 389 8.58 17.77 46.35
C VAL A 389 7.73 16.82 45.53
N ASP A 390 8.03 16.76 44.23
CA ASP A 390 7.44 15.87 43.24
C ASP A 390 5.91 15.77 43.33
N ALA A 391 5.23 16.92 43.46
CA ALA A 391 3.79 16.96 43.56
C ALA A 391 3.13 17.11 42.18
N PRO A 392 2.03 16.38 41.90
CA PRO A 392 1.30 16.56 40.66
C PRO A 392 0.56 17.91 40.64
N LEU A 393 0.40 18.47 39.45
CA LEU A 393 -0.57 19.52 39.20
C LEU A 393 -1.94 18.89 39.03
N VAL A 394 -2.96 19.42 39.69
CA VAL A 394 -4.32 18.89 39.61
C VAL A 394 -5.22 19.93 38.98
N GLY A 395 -5.78 19.63 37.81
CA GLY A 395 -6.63 20.55 37.04
C GLY A 395 -8.11 20.36 37.32
N HIS A 396 -8.84 21.46 37.49
CA HIS A 396 -10.29 21.49 37.65
C HIS A 396 -10.90 22.39 36.57
N LEU A 397 -11.99 21.95 35.95
CA LEU A 397 -12.68 22.69 34.89
C LEU A 397 -14.19 22.57 35.06
N THR A 398 -14.89 23.70 34.99
CA THR A 398 -16.35 23.75 34.98
C THR A 398 -16.83 24.51 33.74
N VAL A 399 -17.73 23.91 32.95
CA VAL A 399 -18.34 24.55 31.77
C VAL A 399 -19.85 24.43 31.88
N GLY A 400 -20.57 25.55 31.73
CA GLY A 400 -22.04 25.55 31.78
C GLY A 400 -22.65 24.99 33.07
N GLY A 401 -21.91 25.05 34.18
CA GLY A 401 -22.33 24.50 35.49
C GLY A 401 -22.10 22.99 35.67
N GLN A 402 -21.51 22.30 34.70
CA GLN A 402 -21.04 20.92 34.84
C GLN A 402 -19.54 20.89 35.11
N GLU A 403 -19.09 20.02 36.01
CA GLU A 403 -17.67 19.83 36.34
C GLU A 403 -17.07 18.69 35.51
N ALA A 404 -15.86 18.92 35.00
CA ALA A 404 -15.09 17.91 34.30
C ALA A 404 -14.43 16.94 35.28
N ALA A 405 -14.13 15.72 34.82
CA ALA A 405 -13.25 14.85 35.58
C ALA A 405 -11.87 15.52 35.78
N VAL A 406 -11.40 15.50 37.02
CA VAL A 406 -10.10 16.06 37.41
C VAL A 406 -8.98 15.27 36.72
N VAL A 407 -7.99 15.99 36.19
CA VAL A 407 -6.81 15.42 35.54
C VAL A 407 -5.56 15.88 36.29
N GLN A 408 -4.58 14.98 36.40
CA GLN A 408 -3.28 15.26 37.01
C GLN A 408 -2.19 15.38 35.94
N SER A 409 -1.16 16.20 36.19
CA SER A 409 -0.01 16.26 35.28
C SER A 409 0.80 14.97 35.30
N GLU A 410 1.34 14.59 34.14
CA GLU A 410 2.25 13.44 34.03
C GLU A 410 3.59 13.74 34.70
N ASP A 411 4.10 14.96 34.52
CA ASP A 411 5.32 15.44 35.16
C ASP A 411 4.98 16.13 36.49
N PRO A 412 5.57 15.68 37.61
CA PRO A 412 5.40 16.34 38.89
C PRO A 412 6.24 17.62 38.97
N VAL A 413 5.85 18.51 39.88
CA VAL A 413 6.51 19.79 40.13
C VAL A 413 7.08 19.82 41.55
N SER A 414 8.35 20.21 41.63
CA SER A 414 9.07 20.51 42.86
C SER A 414 9.28 22.03 43.04
N LEU A 415 8.95 22.54 44.22
CA LEU A 415 9.21 23.90 44.68
C LEU A 415 10.07 23.83 45.94
N ASP A 416 11.25 24.44 45.90
CA ASP A 416 12.23 24.39 46.98
C ASP A 416 12.63 25.82 47.37
N ALA A 417 11.77 26.47 48.16
CA ALA A 417 11.95 27.86 48.58
C ALA A 417 12.56 28.00 49.98
N VAL A 418 12.74 26.89 50.71
CA VAL A 418 13.33 26.89 52.05
C VAL A 418 14.85 27.03 51.90
N ALA A 419 15.39 28.15 52.37
CA ALA A 419 16.83 28.33 52.39
C ALA A 419 17.47 27.26 53.29
N PRO A 420 18.58 26.62 52.88
CA PRO A 420 19.25 25.65 53.72
C PRO A 420 19.69 26.33 55.03
N VAL A 421 19.44 25.67 56.15
CA VAL A 421 19.97 26.11 57.45
C VAL A 421 21.45 25.75 57.47
N ILE A 422 22.33 26.76 57.61
CA ILE A 422 23.75 26.52 57.85
C ILE A 422 23.88 26.04 59.29
N GLU A 423 23.98 24.73 59.51
CA GLU A 423 24.09 24.16 60.86
C GLU A 423 25.51 24.21 61.42
N GLU A 424 26.55 24.30 60.58
CA GLU A 424 27.94 24.33 61.07
C GLU A 424 28.86 25.16 60.17
N TYR A 425 29.49 26.18 60.76
CA TYR A 425 30.64 26.86 60.17
C TYR A 425 31.89 26.31 60.87
N VAL A 426 32.63 25.44 60.18
CA VAL A 426 33.96 25.01 60.63
C VAL A 426 34.98 25.97 59.99
N PRO A 427 35.53 26.96 60.71
CA PRO A 427 36.64 27.73 60.18
C PRO A 427 37.84 26.80 59.97
N ALA A 428 38.51 26.94 58.83
CA ALA A 428 39.73 26.19 58.53
C ALA A 428 40.75 26.41 59.66
N ARG A 429 41.29 25.31 60.19
CA ARG A 429 42.17 25.30 61.36
C ARG A 429 43.52 26.02 61.20
N ASP A 430 43.82 26.60 60.04
CA ASP A 430 45.13 27.20 59.73
C ASP A 430 45.06 28.63 59.14
N ALA A 431 44.03 29.42 59.45
CA ALA A 431 44.08 30.86 59.16
C ALA A 431 44.99 31.58 60.18
N VAL A 432 46.27 31.71 59.85
CA VAL A 432 47.22 32.57 60.55
C VAL A 432 46.83 34.04 60.31
N LEU A 433 46.64 34.79 61.40
CA LEU A 433 46.32 36.23 61.42
C LEU A 433 47.43 37.11 60.85
#